data_AF-A0A967F5I3-F1
#
_entry.id   AF-A0A967F5I3-F1
#
_cell.length_a   1.000
_cell.length_b   1.000
_cell.length_c   1.000
_cell.angle_alpha   90.00
_cell.angle_beta   90.00
_cell.angle_gamma   90.00
#
_symmetry.space_group_name_H-M   'P 1'
#
loop_
_entity.id
_entity.type
_entity.pdbx_description
1 polymer ?
#
loop_
_entity_poly.entity_id
_entity_poly.type
_entity_poly.pdbx_seq_one_letter_code
_entity_poly.pdbx_strand_id
1 'polypeptide(L)'
;WISVENQAPIIKDVNDDADALRIMQRAIKRVGAENHYFFCGRDIVAYRAFNVPIETAWNILNESQKGLSGVENHARLSITHYKGKTEVNAVTNEPIPGLAGTENGVVIFKILRNAADAPDRGKVCIVGRNPEAIWFDGYEDRVLFDEAGLYDYSRVTAPGVAAAQAD
;
A
#
# COMPACT_ATOMS: atom_id res chain seq x y z
N TRP A 1 13.58 9.96 -26.28
CA TRP A 1 12.28 9.31 -26.04
C TRP A 1 11.66 9.93 -24.80
N ILE A 2 10.36 10.22 -24.84
CA ILE A 2 9.58 10.74 -23.71
C ILE A 2 8.47 9.71 -23.43
N SER A 3 8.30 9.34 -22.16
CA SER A 3 7.16 8.52 -21.68
C SER A 3 6.26 9.35 -20.77
N VAL A 4 4.97 9.05 -20.75
CA VAL A 4 3.98 9.66 -19.86
C VAL A 4 3.43 8.57 -18.94
N GLU A 5 3.62 8.74 -17.63
CA GLU A 5 3.31 7.73 -16.61
C GLU A 5 2.21 8.26 -15.68
N ASN A 6 1.04 7.63 -15.67
CA ASN A 6 -0.06 7.96 -14.77
C ASN A 6 0.23 7.46 -13.35
N GLN A 7 0.05 8.35 -12.38
CA GLN A 7 0.12 8.06 -10.96
C GLN A 7 -1.04 8.76 -10.26
N ALA A 8 -1.96 7.99 -9.68
CA ALA A 8 -3.19 8.55 -9.10
C ALA A 8 -3.49 7.96 -7.71
N PRO A 9 -3.93 8.76 -6.73
CA PRO A 9 -4.48 8.21 -5.49
C PRO A 9 -5.84 7.54 -5.73
N ILE A 10 -6.16 6.53 -4.92
CA ILE A 10 -7.53 6.06 -4.74
C ILE A 10 -8.14 6.90 -3.61
N ILE A 11 -9.17 7.67 -3.94
CA ILE A 11 -9.83 8.64 -3.09
C ILE A 11 -11.28 8.23 -2.92
N LYS A 12 -11.70 8.19 -1.66
CA LYS A 12 -13.07 7.90 -1.24
C LYS A 12 -14.07 8.84 -1.93
N ASP A 13 -15.16 8.28 -2.43
CA ASP A 13 -16.25 8.97 -3.11
C ASP A 13 -15.84 9.72 -4.40
N VAL A 14 -14.65 9.44 -4.95
CA VAL A 14 -14.14 10.06 -6.21
C VAL A 14 -13.80 9.00 -7.24
N ASN A 15 -12.93 8.04 -6.89
CA ASN A 15 -12.49 6.97 -7.80
C ASN A 15 -12.26 5.63 -7.09
N ASP A 16 -12.87 5.43 -5.92
CA ASP A 16 -12.90 4.19 -5.14
C ASP A 16 -13.91 3.17 -5.68
N ASP A 17 -13.97 3.05 -7.01
CA ASP A 17 -14.85 2.15 -7.75
C ASP A 17 -14.04 1.37 -8.80
N ALA A 18 -14.19 0.06 -8.80
CA ALA A 18 -13.40 -0.82 -9.66
C ALA A 18 -13.70 -0.63 -11.15
N ASP A 19 -14.96 -0.36 -11.52
CA ASP A 19 -15.34 -0.15 -12.92
C ASP A 19 -14.86 1.22 -13.42
N ALA A 20 -14.91 2.25 -12.57
CA ALA A 20 -14.34 3.56 -12.85
C ALA A 20 -12.82 3.47 -13.09
N LEU A 21 -12.08 2.76 -12.23
CA LEU A 21 -10.64 2.54 -12.42
C LEU A 21 -10.33 1.72 -13.67
N ARG A 22 -11.18 0.76 -14.04
CA ARG A 22 -11.01 -0.03 -15.28
C ARG A 22 -11.13 0.86 -16.51
N ILE A 23 -12.17 1.70 -16.55
CA ILE A 23 -12.39 2.67 -17.64
C ILE A 23 -11.21 3.63 -17.73
N MET A 24 -10.74 4.16 -16.59
CA MET A 24 -9.61 5.08 -16.55
C MET A 24 -8.32 4.43 -17.08
N GLN A 25 -7.95 3.24 -16.60
CA GLN A 25 -6.73 2.55 -17.04
C GLN A 25 -6.70 2.29 -18.55
N ARG A 26 -7.83 1.87 -19.12
CA ARG A 26 -7.99 1.69 -20.57
C ARG A 26 -7.89 3.02 -21.33
N ALA A 27 -8.52 4.07 -20.80
CA ALA A 27 -8.49 5.41 -21.41
C ALA A 27 -7.07 6.00 -21.42
N ILE A 28 -6.33 5.88 -20.31
CA ILE A 28 -4.92 6.30 -20.19
C ILE A 28 -4.06 5.58 -21.22
N LYS A 29 -4.20 4.25 -21.33
CA LYS A 29 -3.45 3.48 -22.32
C LYS A 29 -3.77 3.91 -23.75
N ARG A 30 -5.05 4.18 -24.05
CA ARG A 30 -5.51 4.61 -25.38
C ARG A 30 -4.91 5.94 -25.84
N VAL A 31 -4.57 6.85 -24.91
CA VAL A 31 -3.93 8.13 -25.24
C VAL A 31 -2.40 8.06 -25.28
N GLY A 32 -1.82 6.86 -25.17
CA GLY A 32 -0.37 6.64 -25.25
C GLY A 32 0.39 6.87 -23.94
N ALA A 33 -0.32 6.93 -22.81
CA ALA A 33 0.29 6.99 -21.47
C ALA A 33 0.22 5.60 -20.79
N GLU A 34 1.09 5.37 -19.81
CA GLU A 34 1.16 4.10 -19.06
C GLU A 34 0.54 4.22 -17.67
N ASN A 35 0.05 3.11 -17.12
CA ASN A 35 -0.50 3.07 -15.76
C ASN A 35 0.59 2.62 -14.77
N HIS A 36 1.22 3.57 -14.09
CA HIS A 36 2.37 3.28 -13.23
C HIS A 36 1.96 2.90 -11.80
N TYR A 37 1.29 3.80 -11.08
CA TYR A 37 0.85 3.56 -9.70
C TYR A 37 -0.57 4.05 -9.44
N PHE A 38 -1.25 3.28 -8.60
CA PHE A 38 -2.29 3.81 -7.72
C PHE A 38 -1.74 3.96 -6.32
N PHE A 39 -2.19 4.96 -5.57
CA PHE A 39 -1.75 5.17 -4.20
C PHE A 39 -2.86 4.97 -3.18
N CYS A 40 -2.54 4.28 -2.08
CA CYS A 40 -3.30 4.45 -0.85
C CYS A 40 -3.10 5.89 -0.34
N GLY A 41 -4.14 6.44 0.26
CA GLY A 41 -4.10 7.78 0.82
C GLY A 41 -3.03 7.91 1.91
N ARG A 42 -2.48 9.11 2.07
CA ARG A 42 -1.42 9.43 3.04
C ARG A 42 -2.02 9.83 4.37
N ASP A 43 -1.25 9.69 5.44
CA ASP A 43 -1.57 10.32 6.71
C ASP A 43 -1.28 11.84 6.65
N ILE A 44 -2.34 12.60 6.40
CA ILE A 44 -2.39 14.07 6.38
C ILE A 44 -3.55 14.51 7.29
N VAL A 45 -3.59 15.74 7.77
CA VAL A 45 -4.58 16.20 8.78
C VAL A 45 -6.04 15.77 8.51
N ALA A 46 -6.48 15.72 7.25
CA ALA A 46 -7.84 15.34 6.84
C ALA A 46 -7.96 13.93 6.25
N TYR A 47 -6.99 13.04 6.46
CA TYR A 47 -6.88 11.76 5.73
C TYR A 47 -8.12 10.87 5.86
N ARG A 48 -8.79 10.89 7.02
CA ARG A 48 -9.98 10.06 7.26
C ARG A 48 -11.15 10.41 6.35
N ALA A 49 -11.20 11.63 5.80
CA ALA A 49 -12.25 12.04 4.88
C ALA A 49 -12.04 11.52 3.45
N PHE A 50 -10.79 11.22 3.07
CA PHE A 50 -10.42 10.93 1.68
C PHE A 50 -9.83 9.54 1.47
N ASN A 51 -9.29 8.91 2.51
CA ASN A 51 -8.63 7.62 2.38
C ASN A 51 -9.63 6.47 2.43
N VAL A 52 -9.37 5.49 1.57
CA VAL A 52 -10.00 4.18 1.58
C VAL A 52 -9.11 3.23 2.40
N PRO A 53 -9.65 2.25 3.16
CA PRO A 53 -8.82 1.24 3.81
C PRO A 53 -7.90 0.52 2.82
N ILE A 54 -6.69 0.18 3.27
CA ILE A 54 -5.62 -0.35 2.42
C ILE A 54 -6.05 -1.62 1.69
N GLU A 55 -6.70 -2.54 2.40
CA GLU A 55 -7.18 -3.80 1.82
C GLU A 55 -8.32 -3.57 0.82
N THR A 56 -9.19 -2.59 1.09
CA THR A 56 -10.26 -2.19 0.16
C THR A 56 -9.68 -1.58 -1.11
N ALA A 57 -8.69 -0.68 -1.00
CA ALA A 57 -7.98 -0.11 -2.14
C ALA A 57 -7.27 -1.20 -2.97
N TRP A 58 -6.67 -2.20 -2.31
CA TRP A 58 -6.07 -3.35 -2.97
C TRP A 58 -7.11 -4.15 -3.75
N ASN A 59 -8.25 -4.44 -3.14
CA ASN A 59 -9.33 -5.16 -3.79
C ASN A 59 -9.88 -4.39 -5.00
N ILE A 60 -10.15 -3.09 -4.85
CA ILE A 60 -10.64 -2.22 -5.93
C ILE A 60 -9.67 -2.26 -7.13
N LEU A 61 -8.36 -2.13 -6.90
CA LEU A 61 -7.40 -2.18 -7.99
C LEU A 61 -7.41 -3.54 -8.69
N ASN A 62 -7.36 -4.64 -7.94
CA ASN A 62 -7.33 -5.99 -8.52
C ASN A 62 -8.62 -6.30 -9.30
N GLU A 63 -9.79 -5.92 -8.78
CA GLU A 63 -11.07 -6.07 -9.48
C GLU A 63 -11.13 -5.20 -10.74
N SER A 64 -10.62 -3.97 -10.68
CA SER A 64 -10.57 -3.07 -11.85
C SER A 64 -9.75 -3.66 -13.00
N GLN A 65 -8.71 -4.42 -12.67
CA GLN A 65 -7.77 -5.00 -13.62
C GLN A 65 -8.27 -6.30 -14.26
N LYS A 66 -9.36 -6.89 -13.75
CA LYS A 66 -10.05 -7.99 -14.44
C LYS A 66 -10.63 -7.48 -15.76
N GLY A 67 -10.37 -8.21 -16.86
CA GLY A 67 -10.86 -7.86 -18.20
C GLY A 67 -10.09 -6.75 -18.91
N LEU A 68 -8.96 -6.30 -18.35
CA LEU A 68 -7.95 -5.51 -19.03
C LEU A 68 -6.86 -6.42 -19.62
N SER A 69 -6.21 -5.97 -20.69
CA SER A 69 -5.02 -6.63 -21.24
C SER A 69 -3.80 -6.47 -20.32
N GLY A 70 -2.79 -7.34 -20.47
CA GLY A 70 -1.53 -7.27 -19.73
C GLY A 70 -0.83 -5.90 -19.79
N VAL A 71 -0.97 -5.19 -20.90
CA VAL A 71 -0.38 -3.86 -21.08
C VAL A 71 -1.17 -2.74 -20.41
N GLU A 72 -2.46 -2.95 -20.16
CA GLU A 72 -3.32 -1.99 -19.45
C GLU A 72 -3.25 -2.18 -17.93
N ASN A 73 -3.05 -3.42 -17.45
CA ASN A 73 -3.31 -3.84 -16.07
C ASN A 73 -2.07 -4.04 -15.20
N HIS A 74 -0.96 -3.37 -15.50
CA HIS A 74 0.31 -3.55 -14.78
C HIS A 74 0.54 -2.52 -13.66
N ALA A 75 -0.43 -1.63 -13.43
CA ALA A 75 -0.35 -0.63 -12.35
C ALA A 75 -0.29 -1.32 -10.99
N ARG A 76 0.58 -0.83 -10.10
CA ARG A 76 0.72 -1.38 -8.75
C ARG A 76 0.06 -0.46 -7.71
N LEU A 77 -0.50 -1.05 -6.66
CA LEU A 77 -0.95 -0.29 -5.50
C LEU A 77 0.25 0.02 -4.60
N SER A 78 0.54 1.29 -4.41
CA SER A 78 1.68 1.75 -3.62
C SER A 78 1.26 2.58 -2.42
N ILE A 79 1.99 2.42 -1.32
CA ILE A 79 1.93 3.28 -0.14
C ILE A 79 3.27 3.98 0.00
N THR A 80 3.24 5.27 0.36
CA THR A 80 4.46 6.02 0.66
C THR A 80 4.88 5.75 2.09
N HIS A 81 6.13 5.34 2.30
CA HIS A 81 6.70 5.05 3.61
C HIS A 81 8.03 5.80 3.78
N TYR A 82 8.53 5.96 5.02
CA TYR A 82 9.83 6.64 5.23
C TYR A 82 11.00 5.87 4.60
N LYS A 83 10.90 4.54 4.52
CA LYS A 83 11.87 3.71 3.78
C LYS A 83 11.76 3.83 2.27
N GLY A 84 10.67 4.37 1.72
CA GLY A 84 10.49 4.54 0.28
C GLY A 84 9.09 4.19 -0.22
N LYS A 85 8.98 3.76 -1.48
CA LYS A 85 7.69 3.30 -2.02
C LYS A 85 7.55 1.81 -1.71
N THR A 86 6.45 1.49 -1.05
CA THR A 86 6.06 0.12 -0.71
C THR A 86 4.85 -0.26 -1.56
N GLU A 87 4.77 -1.51 -1.97
CA GLU A 87 3.62 -2.11 -2.65
C GLU A 87 2.74 -2.82 -1.63
N VAL A 88 1.42 -2.67 -1.74
CA VAL A 88 0.49 -3.66 -1.15
C VAL A 88 0.46 -4.82 -2.11
N ASN A 89 1.33 -5.80 -1.90
CA ASN A 89 1.61 -6.82 -2.91
C ASN A 89 0.52 -7.90 -2.94
N ALA A 90 0.04 -8.33 -1.78
CA ALA A 90 -1.02 -9.31 -1.68
C ALA A 90 -1.85 -9.13 -0.40
N VAL A 91 -3.12 -9.53 -0.49
CA VAL A 91 -4.01 -9.73 0.65
C VAL A 91 -4.57 -11.15 0.54
N THR A 92 -4.36 -11.99 1.55
CA THR A 92 -4.84 -13.38 1.56
C THR A 92 -6.03 -13.54 2.49
N ASN A 93 -6.85 -14.58 2.26
CA ASN A 93 -8.04 -14.88 3.06
C ASN A 93 -7.91 -16.20 3.85
N GLU A 94 -6.82 -16.93 3.68
CA GLU A 94 -6.60 -18.23 4.29
C GLU A 94 -5.40 -18.18 5.25
N PRO A 95 -5.43 -18.98 6.33
CA PRO A 95 -4.32 -19.08 7.25
C PRO A 95 -3.07 -19.67 6.61
N ILE A 96 -1.92 -19.29 7.14
CA ILE A 96 -0.64 -19.92 6.81
C ILE A 96 -0.44 -21.07 7.81
N PRO A 97 -0.44 -22.34 7.36
CA PRO A 97 -0.29 -23.47 8.26
C PRO A 97 1.00 -23.36 9.07
N GLY A 98 0.88 -23.44 10.40
CA GLY A 98 2.01 -23.35 11.33
C GLY A 98 2.45 -21.94 11.72
N LEU A 99 1.78 -20.87 11.25
CA LEU A 99 2.05 -19.50 11.67
C LEU A 99 0.84 -18.91 12.42
N ALA A 100 1.01 -18.70 13.72
CA ALA A 100 -0.01 -18.06 14.57
C ALA A 100 -0.27 -16.61 14.15
N GLY A 101 -1.49 -16.11 14.35
CA GLY A 101 -1.88 -14.74 13.99
C GLY A 101 -2.27 -14.58 12.51
N THR A 102 -2.32 -15.68 11.76
CA THR A 102 -2.72 -15.69 10.34
C THR A 102 -4.13 -16.22 10.12
N GLU A 103 -4.92 -16.44 11.18
CA GLU A 103 -6.21 -17.15 11.12
C GLU A 103 -7.19 -16.55 10.10
N ASN A 104 -7.07 -15.25 9.84
CA ASN A 104 -7.90 -14.51 8.88
C ASN A 104 -7.17 -14.18 7.56
N GLY A 105 -5.97 -14.72 7.35
CA GLY A 105 -5.04 -14.35 6.29
C GLY A 105 -4.04 -13.27 6.69
N VAL A 106 -3.31 -12.75 5.70
CA VAL A 106 -2.25 -11.75 5.89
C VAL A 106 -2.28 -10.66 4.82
N VAL A 107 -1.63 -9.53 5.12
CA VAL A 107 -1.24 -8.53 4.13
C VAL A 107 0.26 -8.60 3.92
N ILE A 108 0.69 -8.64 2.66
CA ILE A 108 2.10 -8.69 2.27
C ILE A 108 2.47 -7.36 1.63
N PHE A 109 3.41 -6.66 2.26
CA PHE A 109 4.04 -5.46 1.73
C PHE A 109 5.39 -5.79 1.09
N LYS A 110 5.76 -5.08 0.03
CA LYS A 110 7.06 -5.24 -0.65
C LYS A 110 7.69 -3.90 -0.99
N ILE A 111 8.97 -3.70 -0.69
CA ILE A 111 9.68 -2.48 -1.07
C ILE A 111 9.88 -2.44 -2.60
N LEU A 112 9.32 -1.42 -3.25
CA LEU A 112 9.49 -1.18 -4.68
C LEU A 112 10.76 -0.39 -4.99
N ARG A 113 11.05 0.60 -4.14
CA ARG A 113 12.25 1.42 -4.18
C ARG A 113 12.49 2.03 -2.79
N ASN A 114 13.76 2.09 -2.40
CA ASN A 114 14.24 2.79 -1.22
C ASN A 114 15.46 3.66 -1.58
N ALA A 115 15.96 4.44 -0.62
CA ALA A 115 17.03 5.41 -0.86
C ALA A 115 18.38 4.74 -1.18
N ALA A 116 19.36 5.57 -1.58
CA ALA A 116 20.73 5.17 -1.92
C ALA A 116 20.78 4.10 -3.03
N ASP A 117 21.58 3.05 -2.84
CA ASP A 117 21.74 1.89 -3.73
C ASP A 117 20.58 0.88 -3.65
N ALA A 118 19.48 1.27 -2.99
CA ALA A 118 18.25 0.51 -2.83
C ALA A 118 18.44 -0.90 -2.22
N PRO A 119 19.14 -1.05 -1.08
CA PRO A 119 19.50 -2.35 -0.49
C PRO A 119 18.30 -3.15 0.05
N ASP A 120 17.13 -2.53 0.17
CA ASP A 120 15.92 -3.16 0.68
C ASP A 120 14.92 -3.46 -0.43
N ARG A 121 15.25 -3.14 -1.69
CA ARG A 121 14.36 -3.40 -2.83
C ARG A 121 14.02 -4.88 -2.91
N GLY A 122 12.72 -5.18 -2.91
CA GLY A 122 12.21 -6.55 -2.94
C GLY A 122 12.03 -7.20 -1.58
N LYS A 123 12.56 -6.64 -0.49
CA LYS A 123 12.26 -7.12 0.87
C LYS A 123 10.79 -6.96 1.19
N VAL A 124 10.28 -7.85 2.04
CA VAL A 124 8.87 -7.94 2.39
C VAL A 124 8.61 -7.75 3.87
N CYS A 125 7.39 -7.33 4.18
CA CYS A 125 6.80 -7.36 5.51
C CYS A 125 5.45 -8.05 5.42
N ILE A 126 5.15 -8.92 6.38
CA ILE A 126 3.92 -9.67 6.49
C ILE A 126 3.25 -9.29 7.82
N VAL A 127 1.99 -8.90 7.73
CA VAL A 127 1.16 -8.52 8.88
C VAL A 127 -0.16 -9.28 8.84
N GLY A 128 -0.80 -9.48 10.00
CA GLY A 128 -2.17 -9.97 10.06
C GLY A 128 -3.15 -8.99 9.41
N ARG A 129 -4.31 -9.47 8.94
CA ARG A 129 -5.35 -8.63 8.33
C ARG A 129 -5.82 -7.52 9.27
N ASN A 130 -6.12 -6.34 8.71
CA ASN A 130 -6.91 -5.30 9.34
C ASN A 130 -7.75 -4.57 8.26
N PRO A 131 -9.03 -4.95 8.08
CA PRO A 131 -9.92 -4.33 7.09
C PRO A 131 -10.14 -2.82 7.29
N GLU A 132 -9.91 -2.32 8.50
CA GLU A 132 -10.10 -0.90 8.86
C GLU A 132 -8.79 -0.10 8.80
N ALA A 133 -7.67 -0.71 8.40
CA ALA A 133 -6.39 -0.03 8.33
C ALA A 133 -6.36 1.00 7.18
N ILE A 134 -6.52 2.26 7.54
CA ILE A 134 -6.42 3.41 6.64
C ILE A 134 -4.95 3.81 6.40
N TRP A 135 -4.03 3.38 7.27
CA TRP A 135 -2.59 3.66 7.19
C TRP A 135 -1.76 2.50 7.77
N PHE A 136 -0.43 2.51 7.56
CA PHE A 136 0.52 1.49 8.01
C PHE A 136 0.39 1.17 9.51
N ASP A 137 0.25 2.18 10.36
CA ASP A 137 0.10 2.03 11.82
C ASP A 137 -1.09 1.15 12.21
N GLY A 138 -2.09 1.01 11.32
CA GLY A 138 -3.20 0.08 11.53
C GLY A 138 -2.78 -1.38 11.65
N TYR A 139 -1.53 -1.74 11.33
CA TYR A 139 -1.02 -3.10 11.43
C TYR A 139 0.09 -3.27 12.48
N GLU A 140 0.46 -2.23 13.22
CA GLU A 140 1.60 -2.25 14.17
C GLU A 140 1.44 -3.33 15.26
N ASP A 141 0.20 -3.59 15.69
CA ASP A 141 -0.15 -4.60 16.70
C ASP A 141 -0.17 -6.04 16.18
N ARG A 142 0.06 -6.26 14.88
CA ARG A 142 -0.10 -7.56 14.19
C ARG A 142 1.00 -7.85 13.18
N VAL A 143 2.20 -7.33 13.42
CA VAL A 143 3.38 -7.65 12.61
C VAL A 143 3.80 -9.10 12.84
N LEU A 144 3.90 -9.88 11.76
CA LEU A 144 4.26 -11.30 11.80
C LEU A 144 5.70 -11.54 11.31
N PHE A 145 6.14 -10.74 10.34
CA PHE A 145 7.49 -10.79 9.78
C PHE A 145 7.84 -9.43 9.17
N ASP A 146 9.02 -8.90 9.43
CA ASP A 146 9.41 -7.58 8.90
C ASP A 146 10.90 -7.48 8.54
N GLU A 147 11.33 -8.22 7.52
CA GLU A 147 12.68 -8.07 6.96
C GLU A 147 12.88 -6.70 6.28
N ALA A 148 11.80 -6.14 5.74
CA ALA A 148 11.81 -4.80 5.17
C ALA A 148 12.04 -3.70 6.23
N GLY A 149 11.82 -4.00 7.50
CA GLY A 149 11.87 -3.09 8.63
C GLY A 149 10.94 -1.89 8.45
N LEU A 150 9.71 -2.15 7.98
CA LEU A 150 8.66 -1.16 7.83
C LEU A 150 8.09 -0.69 9.17
N TYR A 151 8.26 -1.47 10.24
CA TYR A 151 7.79 -1.16 11.60
C TYR A 151 8.93 -0.93 12.59
N ASP A 152 10.19 -0.88 12.12
CA ASP A 152 11.39 -0.57 12.92
C ASP A 152 11.50 0.90 13.34
N TYR A 153 10.39 1.64 13.36
CA TYR A 153 10.37 3.06 13.67
C TYR A 153 9.25 3.36 14.67
N SER A 154 9.61 4.02 15.76
CA SER A 154 8.62 4.80 16.50
C SER A 154 8.33 6.04 15.68
N ARG A 155 7.07 6.25 15.27
CA ARG A 155 6.60 7.59 14.92
C ARG A 155 7.02 8.54 16.05
N VAL A 156 7.53 9.71 15.68
CA VAL A 156 7.98 10.77 16.61
C VAL A 156 7.13 10.71 17.87
N THR A 157 7.77 10.49 19.02
CA THR A 157 7.11 10.42 20.32
C THR A 157 6.09 11.53 20.41
N ALA A 158 4.85 11.19 20.77
CA ALA A 158 3.79 12.15 20.97
C ALA A 158 4.35 13.35 21.77
N PRO A 159 4.12 14.60 21.34
CA PRO A 159 4.62 15.75 22.09
C PRO A 159 4.02 15.68 23.50
N GLY A 160 4.84 15.30 24.48
CA GLY A 160 4.39 15.10 25.85
C GLY A 160 5.16 14.06 26.67
N VAL A 161 5.92 13.13 26.08
CA VAL A 161 6.77 12.21 26.85
C VAL A 161 8.20 12.74 26.86
N ALA A 162 8.50 13.57 27.87
CA ALA A 162 9.88 13.95 28.16
C ALA A 162 10.71 12.69 28.41
N ALA A 163 11.84 12.58 27.73
CA ALA A 163 12.83 11.55 28.01
C ALA A 163 13.26 11.70 29.48
N ALA A 164 12.95 10.70 30.30
CA ALA A 164 13.57 10.58 31.61
C ALA A 164 15.08 10.51 31.40
N GLN A 165 15.78 11.52 31.88
CA GLN A 165 17.23 11.55 31.93
C GLN A 165 17.69 10.38 32.81
N ALA A 166 18.59 9.57 32.26
CA ALA A 166 19.33 8.60 33.02
C ALA A 166 20.46 9.33 33.77
N ASP A 167 20.44 9.26 35.10
CA ASP A 167 21.59 9.38 35.99
C ASP A 167 21.90 8.00 36.57
#